data_AF-A0A933T2I7-F1
#
_entry.id   AF-A0A933T2I7-F1
#
_cell.length_a   1.000
_cell.length_b   1.000
_cell.length_c   1.000
_cell.angle_alpha   90.00
_cell.angle_beta   90.00
_cell.angle_gamma   90.00
#
_symmetry.space_group_name_H-M   'P 1'
#
loop_
_entity.id
_entity.type
_entity.pdbx_description
1 polymer ?
#
loop_
_entity_poly.entity_id
_entity_poly.type
_entity_poly.pdbx_seq_one_letter_code
_entity_poly.pdbx_strand_id
1 'polypeptide(L)' 'MDREDLFIIFKMAIENKSEAFGFYQKAAMNTSDPESKKLFEEFARGEEYHLNRLKDRYRELTETQQPKV' A
#
# COMPACT_ATOMS: atom_id res chain seq x y z
N MET A 1 -15.80 -12.19 -11.99
CA MET A 1 -14.50 -12.00 -11.33
C MET A 1 -14.22 -13.27 -10.57
N ASP A 2 -13.26 -14.04 -11.04
CA ASP A 2 -12.86 -15.28 -10.37
C ASP A 2 -11.81 -14.99 -9.29
N ARG A 3 -11.30 -16.05 -8.66
CA ARG A 3 -10.31 -15.93 -7.59
C ARG A 3 -8.95 -15.43 -8.08
N GLU A 4 -8.58 -15.77 -9.31
CA GLU A 4 -7.30 -15.37 -9.90
C GLU A 4 -7.31 -13.86 -10.17
N ASP A 5 -8.43 -13.35 -10.71
CA ASP A 5 -8.65 -11.92 -10.88
C ASP A 5 -8.46 -11.16 -9.56
N LEU A 6 -8.99 -11.70 -8.46
CA LEU A 6 -8.87 -11.08 -7.14
C LEU A 6 -7.40 -10.98 -6.69
N PHE A 7 -6.61 -12.05 -6.87
CA PHE A 7 -5.19 -12.01 -6.52
C PHE A 7 -4.40 -10.99 -7.35
N ILE A 8 -4.67 -10.92 -8.66
CA ILE A 8 -4.03 -9.94 -9.54
C ILE A 8 -4.40 -8.52 -9.09
N ILE A 9 -5.67 -8.25 -8.79
CA ILE A 9 -6.13 -6.94 -8.31
C ILE A 9 -5.43 -6.55 -7.00
N PHE A 10 -5.30 -7.47 -6.05
CA PHE A 10 -4.60 -7.17 -4.79
C PHE A 10 -3.11 -6.91 -5.00
N LYS A 11 -2.43 -7.68 -5.87
CA LYS A 11 -1.02 -7.42 -6.19
C LYS A 11 -0.82 -6.05 -6.83
N MET A 12 -1.63 -5.71 -7.84
CA MET A 12 -1.59 -4.40 -8.49
C MET A 12 -1.85 -3.27 -7.48
N ALA A 13 -2.82 -3.45 -6.58
CA ALA A 13 -3.11 -2.46 -5.54
C ALA A 13 -1.93 -2.28 -4.57
N ILE A 14 -1.27 -3.37 -4.14
CA ILE A 14 -0.10 -3.31 -3.27
C ILE A 14 1.06 -2.59 -3.97
N GLU A 15 1.33 -2.90 -5.24
CA GLU A 15 2.37 -2.25 -6.04
C GLU A 15 2.10 -0.75 -6.17
N ASN A 16 0.90 -0.37 -6.62
CA ASN A 16 0.50 1.04 -6.77
C ASN A 16 0.64 1.81 -5.45
N LYS A 17 0.26 1.20 -4.32
CA LYS A 17 0.35 1.84 -3.01
C LYS A 17 1.79 1.96 -2.52
N SER A 18 2.63 0.98 -2.81
CA SER A 18 4.06 1.04 -2.52
C SER A 18 4.76 2.13 -3.33
N GLU A 19 4.40 2.28 -4.62
CA GLU A 19 4.93 3.34 -5.47
C GLU A 19 4.49 4.73 -4.99
N ALA A 20 3.20 4.91 -4.68
CA ALA A 20 2.66 6.16 -4.15
C ALA A 20 3.32 6.55 -2.81
N PHE A 21 3.52 5.58 -1.91
CA PHE A 21 4.27 5.80 -0.67
C PHE A 21 5.68 6.35 -0.93
N GLY A 22 6.45 5.67 -1.79
CA GLY A 22 7.80 6.11 -2.15
C GLY A 22 7.81 7.46 -2.86
N PHE A 23 6.81 7.74 -3.69
CA PHE A 23 6.64 9.04 -4.34
C PHE A 23 6.45 10.16 -3.31
N TYR A 24 5.52 10.00 -2.37
CA TYR A 24 5.25 11.02 -1.36
C TYR A 24 6.41 11.20 -0.38
N GLN A 25 7.13 10.14 -0.01
CA GLN A 25 8.36 10.27 0.78
C GLN A 25 9.41 11.11 0.06
N LYS A 26 9.66 10.83 -1.24
CA LYS A 26 10.59 11.63 -2.05
C LYS A 26 10.12 13.07 -2.20
N ALA A 27 8.82 13.31 -2.39
CA ALA A 27 8.26 14.65 -2.48
C ALA A 27 8.45 15.44 -1.18
N ALA A 28 8.22 14.82 -0.02
CA ALA A 28 8.47 15.41 1.30
C ALA A 28 9.95 15.76 1.53
N MET A 29 10.88 14.92 1.03
CA MET A 29 12.32 15.16 1.13
C MET A 29 12.81 16.29 0.22
N ASN A 30 12.18 16.48 -0.94
CA ASN A 30 12.65 17.40 -1.98
C ASN A 30 11.98 18.79 -1.94
N THR A 31 10.96 19.00 -1.11
CA THR A 31 10.32 20.30 -0.94
C THR A 31 10.98 21.12 0.18
N SER A 32 11.09 22.43 -0.03
CA SER A 32 11.53 23.39 0.99
C SER A 32 10.37 24.06 1.73
N ASP A 33 9.14 23.93 1.23
CA ASP A 33 7.95 24.50 1.85
C ASP A 33 7.46 23.61 3.02
N PRO A 34 7.39 24.11 4.26
CA PRO A 34 7.03 23.32 5.43
C PRO A 34 5.61 22.74 5.37
N GLU A 35 4.65 23.46 4.80
CA GLU A 35 3.26 23.00 4.69
C GLU A 35 3.14 21.87 3.67
N SER A 36 3.79 22.02 2.51
CA SER A 36 3.87 20.97 1.49
C SER A 36 4.58 19.72 2.02
N LYS A 37 5.66 19.89 2.80
CA LYS A 37 6.36 18.76 3.44
C LYS A 37 5.41 17.97 4.34
N LYS A 38 4.70 18.67 5.22
CA LYS A 38 3.73 18.05 6.13
C LYS A 38 2.63 17.32 5.36
N LEU A 39 2.10 17.93 4.30
CA LEU A 39 1.07 17.31 3.45
C LEU A 39 1.58 16.01 2.80
N PHE A 40 2.78 16.01 2.22
CA PHE A 40 3.36 14.82 1.62
C PHE A 40 3.64 13.73 2.65
N GLU A 41 4.09 14.09 3.85
CA GLU A 41 4.25 13.13 4.95
C GLU A 41 2.90 12.52 5.39
N GLU A 42 1.82 13.31 5.42
CA GLU A 42 0.46 12.81 5.70
C GLU A 42 -0.01 11.84 4.60
N PHE A 43 0.23 12.15 3.33
CA PHE A 43 -0.08 11.25 2.23
C PHE A 43 0.74 9.95 2.29
N ALA A 44 2.04 10.04 2.56
CA ALA A 44 2.88 8.87 2.75
C ALA A 44 2.35 7.97 3.88
N ARG A 45 2.00 8.54 5.04
CA ARG A 45 1.37 7.78 6.15
C ARG A 45 0.05 7.12 5.74
N GLY A 46 -0.77 7.80 4.94
CA GLY A 46 -2.00 7.24 4.39
C GLY A 46 -1.73 6.02 3.51
N GLU A 47 -0.76 6.11 2.60
CA GLU A 47 -0.42 5.00 1.71
C GLU A 47 0.23 3.83 2.43
N GLU A 48 1.04 4.08 3.48
CA GLU A 48 1.55 3.03 4.36
C GLU A 48 0.42 2.27 5.07
N TYR A 49 -0.58 3.00 5.61
CA TYR A 49 -1.75 2.38 6.21
C TYR A 49 -2.52 1.52 5.20
N HIS A 50 -2.74 2.02 3.99
CA HIS A 50 -3.39 1.25 2.92
C HIS A 50 -2.57 0.01 2.53
N LEU A 51 -1.25 0.13 2.42
CA LEU A 51 -0.35 -0.97 2.09
C LEU A 51 -0.44 -2.10 3.12
N ASN A 52 -0.37 -1.77 4.42
CA ASN A 52 -0.45 -2.74 5.49
C ASN A 52 -1.79 -3.50 5.45
N ARG A 53 -2.88 -2.75 5.29
CA ARG A 53 -4.22 -3.35 5.15
C ARG A 53 -4.38 -4.24 3.93
N LEU A 54 -3.82 -3.86 2.77
CA LEU A 54 -3.86 -4.68 1.57
C LEU A 54 -3.03 -5.95 1.73
N LYS A 55 -1.86 -5.86 2.36
CA LYS A 55 -1.00 -7.01 2.65
C LYS A 55 -1.67 -7.99 3.60
N ASP A 56 -2.34 -7.51 4.64
CA ASP A 56 -3.06 -8.38 5.58
C ASP A 56 -4.23 -9.10 4.89
N ARG A 57 -5.02 -8.39 4.08
CA ARG A 57 -6.11 -9.01 3.30
C ARG A 57 -5.59 -9.99 2.26
N TYR A 58 -4.51 -9.66 1.56
CA TYR A 58 -3.87 -10.57 0.63
C TYR A 58 -3.39 -11.84 1.35
N ARG A 59 -2.77 -11.70 2.53
CA ARG A 59 -2.37 -12.82 3.38
C ARG A 59 -3.57 -13.69 3.73
N GLU A 60 -4.67 -13.13 4.22
CA GLU A 60 -5.90 -13.88 4.54
C GLU A 60 -6.44 -14.67 3.32
N LEU A 61 -6.45 -14.07 2.13
CA LEU A 61 -6.86 -14.72 0.89
C LEU A 61 -5.92 -15.88 0.48
N THR A 62 -4.65 -15.81 0.85
CA THR A 62 -3.66 -16.85 0.56
C THR A 62 -3.55 -17.93 1.65
N GLU A 63 -3.74 -17.57 2.92
CA GLU A 63 -3.60 -18.44 4.10
C GLU A 63 -4.86 -19.25 4.42
N THR A 64 -6.03 -18.84 3.95
CA THR A 64 -7.24 -19.70 3.91
C THR A 64 -7.03 -21.01 3.11
N GLN A 65 -5.83 -21.22 2.55
CA GLN A 65 -5.39 -22.45 1.88
C GLN A 65 -4.43 -23.33 2.70
N GLN A 66 -4.05 -22.97 3.93
CA GLN A 66 -3.29 -23.87 4.81
C GLN A 66 -4.20 -24.47 5.89
N PRO A 67 -4.35 -25.80 5.97
CA PRO A 67 -4.99 -26.41 7.12
C PRO A 67 -4.17 -26.03 8.35
N LYS A 68 -4.82 -25.45 9.36
CA LYS A 68 -4.24 -25.37 10.71
C LYS A 68 -3.92 -26.80 11.14
N VAL A 69 -2.64 -27.13 11.19
CA VAL A 69 -2.11 -28.36 11.80
C VAL A 69 -2.30 -28.28 13.31
#